data_AF-A0A6N2NE15-F1
#
_entry.id   AF-A0A6N2NE15-F1
#
_cell.length_a   1.000
_cell.length_b   1.000
_cell.length_c   1.000
_cell.angle_alpha   90.00
_cell.angle_beta   90.00
_cell.angle_gamma   90.00
#
_symmetry.space_group_name_H-M   'P 1'
#
loop_
_entity.id
_entity.type
_entity.pdbx_description
1 polymer ?
#
loop_
_entity_poly.entity_id
_entity_poly.type
_entity_poly.pdbx_seq_one_letter_code
_entity_poly.pdbx_strand_id
1 'polypeptide(L)'
;MLMYLSDNVEGGETYFPMAGSGKCSCGGKVVDGLSVKPIKGNAVLFWSMGLDGQSDPSSIHGGCEVQSGVKWSATKWMRQKATF
;
A
#
# COMPACT_ATOMS: atom_id res chain seq x y z
N MET A 1 -8.54 0.01 3.08
CA MET A 1 -7.82 1.08 3.79
C MET A 1 -6.71 0.47 4.61
N LEU A 2 -5.48 0.98 4.47
CA LEU A 2 -4.30 0.53 5.21
C LEU A 2 -3.76 1.71 6.02
N MET A 3 -3.70 1.56 7.34
CA MET A 3 -3.24 2.57 8.29
C MET A 3 -1.83 2.26 8.79
N TYR A 4 -0.98 3.28 8.93
CA TYR A 4 0.39 3.15 9.44
C TYR A 4 0.44 3.53 10.93
N LEU A 5 0.96 2.62 11.76
CA LEU A 5 0.93 2.75 13.22
C LEU A 5 2.31 3.02 13.84
N SER A 6 3.38 2.73 13.10
CA SER A 6 4.77 2.94 13.53
C SER A 6 5.33 4.30 13.13
N ASP A 7 6.25 4.80 13.94
CA ASP A 7 7.10 5.94 13.63
C ASP A 7 8.54 5.47 13.32
N ASN A 8 9.35 6.33 12.69
CA ASN A 8 10.79 6.09 12.42
C ASN A 8 11.12 4.76 11.70
N VAL A 9 10.38 4.43 10.64
CA VAL A 9 10.65 3.25 9.79
C VAL A 9 11.43 3.65 8.53
N GLU A 10 12.50 2.93 8.21
CA GLU A 10 13.20 3.03 6.93
C GLU A 10 12.84 1.85 6.02
N GLY A 11 12.57 2.12 4.75
CA GLY A 11 11.91 1.16 3.87
C GLY A 11 10.45 0.93 4.26
N GLY A 12 9.96 -0.29 4.07
CA GLY A 12 8.61 -0.67 4.50
C GLY A 12 7.49 0.06 3.76
N GLU A 13 7.73 0.60 2.56
CA GLU A 13 6.72 1.26 1.75
C GLU A 13 5.57 0.31 1.40
N THR A 14 4.37 0.84 1.19
CA THR A 14 3.30 0.11 0.51
C THR A 14 3.46 0.35 -0.98
N TYR A 15 3.70 -0.71 -1.73
CA TYR A 15 4.10 -0.65 -3.14
C TYR A 15 3.02 -1.21 -4.05
N PHE A 16 2.75 -0.49 -5.13
CA PHE A 16 1.77 -0.78 -6.17
C PHE A 16 2.51 -0.90 -7.52
N PRO A 17 2.89 -2.12 -7.96
CA PRO A 17 3.69 -2.32 -9.17
C PRO A 17 2.99 -1.93 -10.46
N MET A 18 1.64 -1.98 -10.48
CA MET A 18 0.84 -1.68 -11.66
C MET A 18 0.19 -0.29 -11.62
N ALA A 19 0.49 0.51 -10.59
CA ALA A 19 -0.04 1.86 -10.46
C ALA A 19 1.05 2.91 -10.69
N GLY A 20 0.65 4.05 -11.26
CA GLY A 20 1.56 5.14 -11.59
C GLY A 20 2.39 4.86 -12.85
N SER A 21 2.99 5.91 -13.39
CA SER A 21 3.83 5.87 -14.60
C SER A 21 5.29 6.24 -14.33
N GLY A 22 5.69 6.26 -13.05
CA GLY A 22 6.99 6.75 -12.60
C GLY A 22 7.85 5.68 -11.95
N LYS A 23 9.03 6.10 -11.48
CA LYS A 23 9.90 5.32 -10.61
C LYS A 23 9.71 5.75 -9.17
N CYS A 24 9.77 4.81 -8.25
CA CYS A 24 9.67 5.05 -6.81
C CYS A 24 10.74 4.26 -6.05
N SER A 25 10.91 4.55 -4.77
CA SER A 25 11.78 3.77 -3.88
C SER A 25 10.96 2.73 -3.12
N CYS A 26 11.43 1.49 -3.09
CA CYS A 26 10.83 0.39 -2.36
C CYS A 26 11.94 -0.43 -1.70
N GLY A 27 12.03 -0.41 -0.37
CA GLY A 27 13.06 -1.16 0.36
C GLY A 27 14.49 -0.77 -0.07
N GLY A 28 14.71 0.51 -0.39
CA GLY A 28 16.02 1.04 -0.79
C GLY A 28 16.38 0.78 -2.26
N LYS A 29 15.48 0.18 -3.04
CA LYS A 29 15.66 -0.06 -4.48
C LYS A 29 14.76 0.86 -5.28
N VAL A 30 15.28 1.36 -6.39
CA VAL A 30 14.46 2.10 -7.37
C VAL A 30 13.70 1.08 -8.22
N VAL A 31 12.38 1.15 -8.18
CA VAL A 31 11.46 0.26 -8.92
C VAL A 31 10.45 1.07 -9.72
N ASP A 32 9.88 0.47 -10.77
CA ASP A 32 8.79 1.09 -11.51
C ASP A 32 7.47 0.95 -10.75
N GLY A 33 6.59 1.94 -10.87
CA GLY A 33 5.28 1.96 -10.21
C GLY A 33 5.18 3.04 -9.13
N LEU A 34 4.30 2.81 -8.15
CA LEU A 34 4.01 3.76 -7.08
C LEU A 34 4.30 3.14 -5.71
N SER A 35 4.98 3.86 -4.83
CA SER A 35 5.15 3.47 -3.43
C SER A 35 4.74 4.58 -2.49
N VAL A 36 4.25 4.19 -1.31
CA VAL A 36 3.83 5.10 -0.25
C VAL A 36 4.63 4.80 1.01
N LYS A 37 5.39 5.77 1.48
CA LYS A 37 6.17 5.66 2.73
C LYS A 37 5.24 5.55 3.95
N PRO A 38 5.50 4.62 4.89
CA PRO A 38 4.74 4.56 6.13
C PRO A 38 5.07 5.78 7.00
N ILE A 39 4.03 6.56 7.32
CA ILE A 39 4.13 7.69 8.25
C ILE A 39 3.05 7.49 9.31
N LYS A 40 3.43 7.48 10.59
CA LYS A 40 2.52 7.23 11.70
C LYS A 40 1.29 8.14 11.62
N GLY A 41 0.10 7.55 11.70
CA GLY A 41 -1.17 8.27 11.65
C GLY A 41 -1.74 8.44 10.23
N ASN A 42 -0.93 8.28 9.18
CA ASN A 42 -1.42 8.31 7.81
C ASN A 42 -2.12 6.99 7.43
N ALA A 43 -2.99 7.07 6.43
CA ALA A 43 -3.64 5.92 5.82
C ALA A 43 -3.64 6.03 4.28
N VAL A 44 -3.58 4.87 3.62
CA VAL A 44 -3.79 4.75 2.17
C VAL A 44 -5.15 4.11 1.92
N LEU A 45 -5.96 4.78 1.11
CA LEU A 45 -7.21 4.25 0.58
C LEU A 45 -7.02 3.98 -0.92
N PHE A 46 -7.38 2.76 -1.32
CA PHE A 46 -7.37 2.31 -2.70
C PHE A 46 -8.54 1.32 -2.89
N TRP A 47 -9.00 1.19 -4.13
CA TRP A 47 -10.10 0.30 -4.50
C TRP A 47 -9.54 -0.93 -5.18
N SER A 48 -10.01 -2.11 -4.78
CA SER A 48 -9.63 -3.36 -5.43
C SER A 48 -10.47 -3.67 -6.67
N MET A 49 -11.51 -2.88 -6.93
CA MET A 49 -12.48 -3.10 -7.99
C MET A 49 -12.85 -1.77 -8.65
N GLY A 50 -13.08 -1.79 -9.96
CA GLY A 50 -13.62 -0.67 -10.72
C GLY A 50 -15.10 -0.40 -10.44
N LEU A 51 -15.63 0.65 -11.04
CA LEU A 51 -17.06 1.00 -10.94
C LEU A 51 -17.98 -0.04 -11.58
N ASP A 52 -17.44 -0.84 -12.48
CA ASP A 52 -18.08 -1.99 -13.14
C ASP A 52 -18.06 -3.27 -12.27
N GLY A 53 -17.41 -3.23 -11.10
CA GLY A 53 -17.25 -4.38 -10.23
C GLY A 53 -16.23 -5.40 -10.73
N GLN A 54 -15.41 -5.09 -11.73
CA GLN A 54 -14.28 -5.94 -12.11
C GLN A 54 -13.08 -5.65 -11.23
N SER A 55 -12.20 -6.65 -11.05
CA SER A 55 -10.95 -6.45 -10.30
C SER A 55 -10.08 -5.41 -10.98
N ASP A 56 -9.53 -4.47 -10.22
CA ASP A 56 -8.62 -3.43 -10.73
C ASP A 56 -7.16 -3.90 -10.59
N PRO A 57 -6.44 -4.22 -11.70
CA PRO A 57 -5.05 -4.65 -11.64
C PRO A 57 -4.11 -3.61 -11.04
N SER A 58 -4.43 -2.31 -11.15
CA SER A 58 -3.62 -1.24 -10.56
C SER A 58 -3.62 -1.27 -9.03
N SER A 59 -4.58 -2.00 -8.43
CA SER A 59 -4.71 -2.16 -6.98
C SER A 59 -3.82 -3.25 -6.36
N ILE A 60 -3.13 -4.04 -7.19
CA ILE A 60 -2.16 -5.03 -6.71
C ILE A 60 -1.12 -4.30 -5.87
N HIS A 61 -0.89 -4.77 -4.65
CA HIS A 61 0.02 -4.13 -3.72
C HIS A 61 0.73 -5.12 -2.80
N GLY A 62 1.88 -4.68 -2.28
CA GLY A 62 2.68 -5.41 -1.31
C GLY A 62 3.39 -4.48 -0.33
N GLY A 63 4.05 -5.06 0.66
CA GLY A 63 4.96 -4.35 1.54
C GLY A 63 6.41 -4.52 1.08
N CYS A 64 7.13 -3.41 0.92
CA CYS A 64 8.57 -3.43 0.71
C CYS A 64 9.31 -3.91 1.96
N GLU A 65 10.56 -4.35 1.78
CA GLU A 65 11.45 -4.72 2.86
C GLU A 65 11.64 -3.55 3.84
N VAL A 66 11.56 -3.84 5.15
CA VAL A 66 11.89 -2.89 6.21
C VAL A 66 13.39 -2.95 6.43
N GLN A 67 14.08 -1.84 6.19
CA GLN A 67 15.54 -1.76 6.35
C GLN A 67 15.93 -1.45 7.80
N SER A 68 15.12 -0.65 8.50
CA SER A 68 15.34 -0.29 9.89
C SER A 68 14.02 0.02 10.60
N GLY A 69 13.97 -0.29 11.91
CA GLY A 69 12.77 -0.16 12.74
C GLY A 69 11.80 -1.34 12.60
N VAL A 70 10.55 -1.13 13.02
CA VAL A 70 9.48 -2.14 12.93
C VAL A 70 8.21 -1.50 12.37
N LYS A 71 7.70 -2.03 11.27
CA LYS A 71 6.46 -1.56 10.64
C LYS A 71 5.24 -2.27 11.23
N TRP A 72 4.38 -1.51 11.90
CA TRP A 72 3.03 -1.91 12.30
C TRP A 72 2.00 -1.24 11.39
N SER A 73 1.03 -2.02 10.93
CA SER A 73 -0.10 -1.54 10.13
C SER A 73 -1.40 -2.17 10.58
N ALA A 74 -2.52 -1.49 10.29
CA ALA A 74 -3.86 -2.03 10.43
C ALA A 74 -4.59 -1.93 9.09
N THR A 75 -5.15 -3.04 8.63
CA THR A 75 -5.86 -3.13 7.36
C THR A 75 -7.34 -3.31 7.59
N LYS A 76 -8.15 -2.37 7.08
CA LYS A 76 -9.61 -2.50 7.03
C LYS A 76 -10.05 -2.81 5.60
N TRP A 77 -10.59 -4.00 5.42
CA TRP A 77 -11.31 -4.39 4.20
C TRP A 77 -12.78 -3.97 4.29
N MET A 78 -13.27 -3.42 3.20
CA MET A 78 -14.67 -3.04 3.00
C MET A 78 -15.20 -3.88 1.85
N ARG A 79 -16.28 -4.63 2.10
CA ARG A 79 -16.92 -5.48 1.08
C ARG A 79 -18.06 -4.71 0.42
N GLN A 80 -18.32 -5.00 -0.84
CA GLN A 80 -19.42 -4.39 -1.59
C GLN A 80 -20.81 -4.69 -0.98
N LYS A 81 -20.94 -5.84 -0.32
CA LYS A 81 -22.15 -6.26 0.39
C LYS A 81 -21.76 -6.91 1.72
N ALA A 82 -22.67 -6.87 2.68
CA ALA A 82 -22.53 -7.66 3.90
C ALA A 82 -22.63 -9.15 3.55
N THR A 83 -21.78 -9.96 4.17
CA THR A 83 -21.96 -11.41 4.21
C THR A 83 -22.76 -11.71 5.47
N PHE A 84 -23.96 -12.25 5.32
CA PHE A 84 -24.80 -12.73 6.41
C PHE A 84 -24.72 -14.25 6.49
#